data_AF-A0A7S1YRG3-F1
#
_entry.id   AF-A0A7S1YRG3-F1
#
_cell.length_a   1.000
_cell.length_b   1.000
_cell.length_c   1.000
_cell.angle_alpha   90.00
_cell.angle_beta   90.00
_cell.angle_gamma   90.00
#
_symmetry.space_group_name_H-M   'P 1'
#
loop_
_entity.id
_entity.type
_entity.pdbx_description
1 polymer ?
#
loop_
_entity_poly.entity_id
_entity_poly.type
_entity_poly.pdbx_seq_one_letter_code
_entity_poly.pdbx_strand_id
1 'polypeptide(L)'
;MLAERKKQEKDVYKKRGAMSMTICSKFRDQLSKLIKHLAKTRTSYIRCIKPNNHREPRVTDHMVTMRQLGSAGLVIAIDISQKMFPNQLPYDIVWDRFRCLLKASVDPELDYKGRAVVLLSSTLKGDDRVVSGKSTAPYVCGKTK
;
A
#
# COMPACT_ATOMS: atom_id res chain seq x y z
N MET A 1 -42.22 33.21 -39.13
CA MET A 1 -43.22 32.19 -39.47
C MET A 1 -42.63 30.81 -39.82
N LEU A 2 -41.99 30.59 -40.98
CA LEU A 2 -41.43 29.24 -41.34
C LEU A 2 -40.04 28.95 -40.75
N ALA A 3 -39.23 29.97 -40.46
CA ALA A 3 -37.90 29.82 -39.87
C ALA A 3 -37.93 29.51 -38.36
N GLU A 4 -38.97 29.98 -37.65
CA GLU A 4 -39.14 29.76 -36.21
C GLU A 4 -39.64 28.35 -35.90
N ARG A 5 -40.48 27.76 -36.77
CA ARG A 5 -40.92 26.36 -36.69
C ARG A 5 -39.74 25.38 -36.82
N LYS A 6 -38.77 25.66 -37.71
CA LYS A 6 -37.56 24.82 -37.87
C LYS A 6 -36.59 24.91 -36.68
N LYS A 7 -36.62 26.02 -35.91
CA LYS A 7 -35.81 26.18 -34.70
C LYS A 7 -36.42 25.39 -33.54
N GLN A 8 -37.75 25.43 -33.38
CA GLN A 8 -38.48 24.62 -32.40
C GLN A 8 -38.39 23.10 -32.67
N GLU A 9 -38.42 22.64 -33.92
CA GLU A 9 -38.23 21.21 -34.22
C GLU A 9 -36.82 20.72 -33.85
N LYS A 10 -35.77 21.53 -34.05
CA LYS A 10 -34.40 21.15 -33.66
C LYS A 10 -34.21 21.05 -32.13
N ASP A 11 -34.90 21.89 -31.35
CA ASP A 11 -34.84 21.85 -29.88
C ASP A 11 -35.67 20.69 -29.28
N VAL A 12 -36.72 20.23 -29.97
CA VAL A 12 -37.53 19.07 -29.57
C VAL A 12 -36.82 17.74 -29.91
N TYR A 13 -36.14 17.64 -31.05
CA TYR A 13 -35.38 16.44 -31.41
C TYR A 13 -34.02 16.30 -30.69
N LYS A 14 -33.47 17.39 -30.14
CA LYS A 14 -32.29 17.33 -29.24
C LYS A 14 -32.63 16.88 -27.80
N LYS A 15 -33.91 16.63 -27.50
CA LYS A 15 -34.39 16.09 -26.21
C LYS A 15 -34.78 14.60 -26.26
N ARG A 16 -34.40 13.87 -27.30
CA ARG A 16 -34.75 12.43 -27.49
C ARG A 16 -33.53 11.49 -27.63
N GLY A 17 -32.36 11.89 -27.12
CA GLY A 17 -31.15 11.07 -27.11
C GLY A 17 -30.54 10.83 -25.72
N ALA A 18 -31.11 11.40 -24.66
CA ALA A 18 -30.73 11.03 -23.31
C ALA A 18 -31.53 9.78 -22.95
N MET A 19 -31.00 8.59 -23.28
CA MET A 19 -31.39 7.37 -22.59
C MET A 19 -31.48 7.72 -21.11
N SER A 20 -32.67 7.61 -20.52
CA SER A 20 -32.91 7.94 -19.12
C SER A 20 -31.76 7.36 -18.30
N MET A 21 -30.97 8.24 -17.67
CA MET A 21 -29.79 7.83 -16.91
C MET A 21 -30.24 6.81 -15.88
N THR A 22 -29.91 5.55 -16.12
CA THR A 22 -30.28 4.45 -15.22
C THR A 22 -29.62 4.68 -13.87
N ILE A 23 -30.21 4.11 -12.82
CA ILE A 23 -29.63 4.18 -11.48
C ILE A 23 -28.19 3.66 -11.48
N CYS A 24 -27.92 2.59 -12.26
CA CYS A 24 -26.58 2.06 -12.45
C CYS A 24 -25.62 3.07 -13.08
N SER A 25 -26.04 3.79 -14.13
CA SER A 25 -25.21 4.83 -14.76
C SER A 25 -24.91 5.98 -13.78
N LYS A 26 -25.89 6.41 -12.99
CA LYS A 26 -25.69 7.43 -11.95
C LYS A 26 -24.71 6.97 -10.87
N PHE A 27 -24.85 5.74 -10.38
CA PHE A 27 -23.93 5.16 -9.39
C PHE A 27 -22.50 5.05 -9.92
N ARG A 28 -22.32 4.59 -11.16
CA ARG A 28 -21.01 4.52 -11.82
C ARG A 28 -20.34 5.89 -11.88
N ASP A 29 -21.10 6.92 -12.25
CA ASP A 29 -20.58 8.29 -12.34
C ASP A 29 -20.21 8.85 -10.97
N GLN A 30 -21.01 8.57 -9.94
CA GLN A 30 -20.70 8.94 -8.55
C GLN A 30 -19.43 8.24 -8.05
N LEU A 31 -19.30 6.92 -8.27
CA LEU A 31 -18.12 6.15 -7.89
C LEU A 31 -16.87 6.66 -8.62
N SER A 32 -16.98 6.94 -9.92
CA SER A 32 -15.86 7.45 -10.73
C SER A 32 -15.39 8.82 -10.23
N LYS A 33 -16.31 9.70 -9.83
CA LYS A 33 -15.96 10.99 -9.22
C LYS A 33 -15.27 10.81 -7.86
N LEU A 34 -15.76 9.89 -7.02
CA LEU A 34 -15.15 9.60 -5.73
C LEU A 34 -13.71 9.08 -5.87
N ILE A 35 -13.47 8.10 -6.74
CA ILE A 35 -12.12 7.55 -6.98
C ILE A 35 -11.16 8.64 -7.45
N LYS A 36 -11.61 9.53 -8.35
CA LYS A 36 -10.80 10.68 -8.81
C LYS A 36 -10.43 11.65 -7.69
N HIS A 37 -11.32 11.87 -6.71
CA HIS A 37 -11.00 12.70 -5.56
C HIS A 37 -10.01 12.01 -4.62
N LEU A 38 -10.25 10.73 -4.30
CA LEU A 38 -9.35 9.95 -3.44
C LEU A 38 -7.93 9.88 -4.00
N ALA A 39 -7.79 9.74 -5.33
CA ALA A 39 -6.49 9.72 -6.01
C ALA A 39 -5.68 11.03 -5.85
N LYS A 40 -6.32 12.16 -5.53
CA LYS A 40 -5.65 13.45 -5.28
C LYS A 40 -5.23 13.65 -3.82
N THR A 41 -5.55 12.70 -2.95
CA THR A 41 -5.30 12.79 -1.50
C THR A 41 -4.25 11.77 -1.07
N ARG A 42 -3.57 12.05 0.05
CA ARG A 42 -2.80 11.04 0.77
C ARG A 42 -3.79 10.13 1.50
N THR A 43 -4.02 8.94 0.96
CA THR A 43 -4.99 7.99 1.50
C THR A 43 -4.37 7.12 2.60
N SER A 44 -5.13 6.89 3.67
CA SER A 44 -4.85 5.86 4.68
C SER A 44 -5.90 4.77 4.57
N TYR A 45 -5.46 3.51 4.65
CA TYR A 45 -6.33 2.34 4.48
C TYR A 45 -6.58 1.68 5.83
N ILE A 46 -7.85 1.65 6.26
CA ILE A 46 -8.28 0.95 7.47
C ILE A 46 -9.11 -0.26 7.05
N ARG A 47 -8.74 -1.45 7.55
CA ARG A 47 -9.48 -2.70 7.33
C ARG A 47 -10.15 -3.12 8.63
N CYS A 48 -11.48 -3.16 8.63
CA CYS A 48 -12.25 -3.64 9.76
C CYS A 48 -12.33 -5.18 9.72
N ILE A 49 -12.18 -5.82 10.87
CA ILE A 49 -12.24 -7.29 11.02
C ILE A 49 -13.33 -7.62 12.04
N LYS A 50 -14.27 -8.48 11.64
CA LYS A 50 -15.31 -8.99 12.54
C LYS A 50 -14.71 -10.15 13.36
N PRO A 51 -14.66 -10.06 14.70
CA PRO A 51 -13.95 -11.05 15.52
C PRO A 51 -14.70 -12.38 15.59
N ASN A 52 -16.04 -12.37 15.60
CA ASN A 52 -16.88 -13.57 15.66
C ASN A 52 -18.24 -13.30 14.99
N ASN A 53 -18.98 -14.36 14.65
CA ASN A 53 -20.28 -14.19 14.00
C ASN A 53 -21.45 -13.89 14.95
N HIS A 54 -21.31 -14.28 16.22
CA HIS A 54 -22.32 -14.18 17.26
C HIS A 54 -22.43 -12.78 17.88
N ARG A 55 -21.54 -11.85 17.50
CA ARG A 55 -21.45 -10.48 18.03
C ARG A 55 -21.13 -10.42 19.52
N GLU A 56 -20.45 -11.44 20.02
CA GLU A 56 -20.07 -11.52 21.44
C GLU A 56 -18.81 -10.68 21.71
N PRO A 57 -18.78 -9.92 22.81
CA PRO A 57 -17.59 -9.18 23.20
C PRO A 57 -16.49 -10.15 23.65
N ARG A 58 -15.22 -9.79 23.42
CA ARG A 58 -14.02 -10.54 23.87
C ARG A 58 -13.86 -11.97 23.35
N VAL A 59 -14.72 -12.43 22.45
CA VAL A 59 -14.61 -13.72 21.76
C VAL A 59 -14.06 -13.50 20.35
N THR A 60 -13.05 -14.27 19.95
CA THR A 60 -12.50 -14.22 18.57
C THR A 60 -12.49 -15.61 17.95
N ASP A 61 -13.18 -15.74 16.83
CA ASP A 61 -13.11 -16.91 15.94
C ASP A 61 -11.94 -16.71 14.96
N HIS A 62 -10.92 -17.54 15.12
CA HIS A 62 -9.71 -17.48 14.30
C HIS A 62 -9.98 -17.85 12.85
N MET A 63 -10.84 -18.82 12.57
CA MET A 63 -11.10 -19.26 11.19
C MET A 63 -11.80 -18.16 10.39
N VAL A 64 -12.78 -17.50 11.00
CA VAL A 64 -13.51 -16.37 10.40
C VAL A 64 -12.59 -15.16 10.22
N THR A 65 -11.73 -14.89 11.20
CA THR A 65 -10.77 -13.78 11.14
C THR A 65 -9.71 -14.03 10.06
N MET A 66 -9.12 -15.22 10.00
CA MET A 66 -8.11 -15.58 8.99
C MET A 66 -8.67 -15.49 7.57
N ARG A 67 -9.91 -15.95 7.35
CA ARG A 67 -10.58 -15.81 6.05
C ARG A 67 -10.77 -14.35 5.65
N GLN A 68 -11.17 -13.49 6.59
CA GLN A 68 -11.29 -12.05 6.36
C GLN A 68 -9.94 -11.42 6.01
N LEU A 69 -8.88 -11.73 6.77
CA LEU A 69 -7.52 -11.25 6.48
C LEU A 69 -7.05 -11.65 5.07
N GLY A 70 -7.35 -12.88 4.64
CA GLY A 70 -7.08 -13.35 3.28
C GLY A 70 -7.87 -12.56 2.23
N SER A 71 -9.19 -12.47 2.38
CA SER A 71 -10.08 -11.76 1.44
C SER A 71 -9.83 -10.25 1.36
N ALA A 72 -9.40 -9.63 2.48
CA ALA A 72 -9.03 -8.22 2.54
C ALA A 72 -7.66 -7.93 1.90
N GLY A 73 -6.93 -8.98 1.47
CA GLY A 73 -5.61 -8.88 0.87
C GLY A 73 -4.49 -8.55 1.86
N LEU A 74 -4.74 -8.63 3.18
CA LEU A 74 -3.74 -8.25 4.19
C LEU A 74 -2.58 -9.23 4.25
N VAL A 75 -2.85 -10.53 4.10
CA VAL A 75 -1.81 -11.57 4.08
C VAL A 75 -0.84 -11.36 2.91
N ILE A 76 -1.39 -11.11 1.72
CA ILE A 76 -0.61 -10.84 0.50
C ILE A 76 0.15 -9.52 0.63
N ALA A 77 -0.48 -8.48 1.18
CA ALA A 77 0.17 -7.20 1.40
C ALA A 77 1.38 -7.33 2.34
N ILE A 78 1.27 -8.14 3.40
CA ILE A 78 2.40 -8.43 4.32
C ILE A 78 3.49 -9.22 3.59
N ASP A 79 3.15 -10.26 2.82
CA ASP A 79 4.12 -11.05 2.06
C ASP A 79 4.91 -10.19 1.06
N ILE A 80 4.22 -9.35 0.28
CA ILE A 80 4.85 -8.40 -0.65
C ILE A 80 5.71 -7.39 0.12
N SER A 81 5.19 -6.85 1.23
CA SER A 81 5.90 -5.90 2.09
C SER A 81 7.22 -6.49 2.59
N GLN A 82 7.21 -7.74 3.07
CA GLN A 82 8.41 -8.44 3.55
C GLN A 82 9.46 -8.64 2.43
N LYS A 83 9.02 -8.92 1.20
CA LYS A 83 9.91 -9.03 0.04
C LYS A 83 10.55 -7.70 -0.36
N MET A 84 9.94 -6.57 0.01
CA MET A 84 10.41 -5.22 -0.34
C MET A 84 11.24 -4.53 0.75
N PHE A 85 11.56 -5.20 1.87
CA PHE A 85 12.26 -4.62 3.02
C PHE A 85 11.53 -3.39 3.61
N PRO A 86 10.42 -3.60 4.32
CA PRO A 86 9.52 -2.50 4.70
C PRO A 86 10.10 -1.60 5.79
N ASN A 87 11.02 -2.12 6.58
CA ASN A 87 11.72 -1.38 7.62
C ASN A 87 13.06 -0.88 7.09
N GLN A 88 13.07 0.33 6.53
CA GLN A 88 14.30 1.03 6.18
C GLN A 88 14.72 1.89 7.37
N LEU A 89 15.73 1.44 8.11
CA LEU A 89 16.28 2.21 9.22
C LEU A 89 17.38 3.17 8.71
N PRO A 90 17.41 4.41 9.23
CA PRO A 90 18.54 5.32 9.04
C PRO A 90 19.86 4.72 9.57
N TYR A 91 20.99 5.04 8.93
CA TYR A 91 22.29 4.43 9.25
C TYR A 91 22.77 4.74 10.68
N ASP A 92 22.48 5.93 11.18
CA ASP A 92 22.73 6.36 12.56
C ASP A 92 21.97 5.50 13.57
N ILE A 93 20.68 5.27 13.33
CA ILE A 93 19.83 4.42 14.19
C ILE A 93 20.28 2.96 14.14
N VAL A 94 20.69 2.47 12.96
CA VAL A 94 21.24 1.12 12.82
C VAL A 94 22.50 0.96 13.65
N TRP A 95 23.42 1.91 13.56
CA TRP A 95 24.67 1.85 14.33
C TRP A 95 24.39 1.89 15.84
N ASP A 96 23.59 2.84 16.30
CA ASP A 96 23.32 3.00 17.73
C ASP A 96 22.65 1.75 18.34
N ARG A 97 21.66 1.18 17.64
CA ARG A 97 20.92 -0.01 18.11
C ARG A 97 21.72 -1.30 18.05
N PHE A 98 22.51 -1.49 17.00
CA PHE A 98 23.08 -2.80 16.67
C PHE A 98 24.59 -2.88 16.83
N ARG A 99 25.30 -1.79 17.21
CA ARG A 99 26.77 -1.82 17.43
C ARG A 99 27.23 -2.92 18.38
N CYS A 100 26.38 -3.31 19.35
CA CYS A 100 26.69 -4.35 20.32
C CYS A 100 26.78 -5.76 19.71
N LEU A 101 26.21 -5.98 18.52
CA LEU A 101 26.29 -7.27 17.83
C LEU A 101 27.65 -7.49 17.16
N LEU A 102 28.44 -6.43 17.01
CA LEU A 102 29.72 -6.51 16.34
C LEU A 102 30.80 -7.04 17.27
N LYS A 103 31.41 -8.15 16.87
CA LYS A 103 32.54 -8.76 17.58
C LYS A 103 33.89 -8.12 17.25
N ALA A 104 33.95 -7.32 16.19
CA ALA A 104 35.17 -6.66 15.71
C ALA A 104 35.12 -5.15 15.95
N SER A 105 36.28 -4.53 16.13
CA SER A 105 36.38 -3.07 16.15
C SER A 105 36.10 -2.50 14.75
N VAL A 106 35.40 -1.38 14.70
CA VAL A 106 35.18 -0.60 13.46
C VAL A 106 36.07 0.63 13.52
N ASP A 107 36.62 0.99 12.38
CA ASP A 107 37.37 2.22 12.20
C ASP A 107 36.55 3.44 12.68
N PRO A 108 37.04 4.21 13.66
CA PRO A 108 36.41 5.45 14.10
C PRO A 108 36.33 6.52 13.01
N GLU A 109 37.14 6.48 11.95
CA GLU A 109 37.07 7.47 10.87
C GLU A 109 35.92 7.21 9.88
N LEU A 110 35.32 6.02 9.93
CA LEU A 110 34.21 5.67 9.04
C LEU A 110 32.93 6.42 9.41
N ASP A 111 32.25 6.99 8.41
CA ASP A 111 30.91 7.57 8.57
C ASP A 111 29.87 6.50 8.97
N TYR A 112 28.74 6.91 9.55
CA TYR A 112 27.66 6.03 10.02
C TYR A 112 27.19 5.05 8.94
N LYS A 113 27.17 5.47 7.67
CA LYS A 113 26.87 4.58 6.54
C LYS A 113 27.89 3.45 6.41
N GLY A 114 29.19 3.76 6.45
CA GLY A 114 30.25 2.77 6.37
C GLY A 114 30.20 1.81 7.55
N ARG A 115 30.03 2.35 8.77
CA ARG A 115 29.94 1.53 9.99
C ARG A 115 28.74 0.59 9.97
N ALA A 116 27.57 1.08 9.55
CA ALA A 116 26.36 0.27 9.43
C ALA A 116 26.50 -0.84 8.36
N VAL A 117 27.14 -0.55 7.23
CA VAL A 117 27.39 -1.57 6.19
C VAL A 117 28.35 -2.65 6.71
N VAL A 118 29.45 -2.28 7.36
CA VAL A 118 30.39 -3.25 7.96
C VAL A 118 29.69 -4.11 9.01
N LEU A 119 28.90 -3.47 9.88
CA LEU A 119 28.12 -4.13 10.92
C LEU A 119 27.16 -5.17 10.34
N LEU A 120 26.30 -4.76 9.41
CA LEU A 120 25.27 -5.63 8.84
C LEU A 120 25.87 -6.72 7.95
N SER A 121 26.86 -6.38 7.13
CA SER A 121 27.52 -7.36 6.26
C SER A 121 28.32 -8.39 7.05
N SER A 122 28.85 -8.03 8.22
CA SER A 122 29.56 -8.98 9.09
C SER A 122 28.61 -9.84 9.91
N THR A 123 27.49 -9.28 10.36
CA THR A 123 26.51 -9.96 11.22
C THR A 123 25.61 -10.90 10.42
N LEU A 124 25.25 -10.52 9.18
CA LEU A 124 24.31 -11.25 8.34
C LEU A 124 24.99 -12.11 7.25
N LYS A 125 26.28 -12.45 7.42
CA LYS A 125 26.98 -13.34 6.47
C LYS A 125 26.23 -14.68 6.36
N GLY A 126 25.80 -15.02 5.14
CA GLY A 126 25.13 -16.29 4.83
C GLY A 126 23.61 -16.23 4.71
N ASP A 127 22.98 -15.08 4.99
CA ASP A 127 21.55 -14.86 4.71
C ASP A 127 21.42 -14.11 3.37
N ASP A 128 21.65 -14.79 2.25
CA ASP A 128 21.43 -14.17 0.93
C ASP A 128 19.97 -14.35 0.52
N ARG A 129 19.25 -13.24 0.37
CA ARG A 129 17.87 -13.28 -0.15
C ARG A 129 17.89 -13.17 -1.67
N VAL A 130 17.46 -14.24 -2.33
CA VAL A 130 17.22 -14.23 -3.77
C VAL A 130 15.89 -13.54 -4.04
N VAL A 131 15.95 -12.30 -4.53
CA VAL A 131 14.77 -11.56 -5.00
C VAL A 131 14.85 -11.48 -6.52
N SER A 132 13.85 -12.04 -7.21
CA SER A 132 13.77 -12.02 -8.68
C SER A 132 15.00 -12.62 -9.41
N GLY A 133 15.59 -13.68 -8.85
CA GLY A 133 16.72 -14.40 -9.45
C GLY A 133 18.09 -13.70 -9.31
N LYS A 134 18.16 -12.57 -8.58
CA LYS A 134 19.42 -11.89 -8.24
C LYS A 134 19.66 -11.98 -6.73
N SER A 135 20.88 -12.34 -6.33
CA SER A 135 21.28 -12.25 -4.92
C SER A 135 21.32 -10.77 -4.53
N THR A 136 20.50 -10.39 -3.56
CA THR A 136 20.45 -9.03 -3.00
C THR A 136 20.86 -9.12 -1.54
N ALA A 137 21.51 -8.07 -1.03
CA ALA A 137 21.87 -7.99 0.38
C ALA A 137 20.63 -8.25 1.28
N PRO A 138 20.78 -8.97 2.41
CA PRO A 138 19.66 -9.27 3.32
C PRO A 138 19.04 -8.06 4.02
N TYR A 139 19.50 -6.86 3.72
CA TYR A 139 19.13 -5.64 4.41
C TYR A 139 19.02 -4.46 3.45
N VAL A 140 18.18 -3.50 3.82
CA VAL A 140 18.08 -2.19 3.17
C VAL A 140 18.13 -1.14 4.27
N CYS A 141 19.10 -0.23 4.16
CA CYS A 141 19.27 0.89 5.08
C CYS A 141 19.33 2.19 4.29
N GLY A 142 18.83 3.27 4.89
CA GLY A 142 18.74 4.57 4.24
C GLY A 142 17.48 5.34 4.62
N LYS A 143 17.39 6.58 4.14
CA LYS A 143 16.21 7.42 4.37
C LYS A 143 15.04 6.93 3.52
N THR A 144 13.89 6.74 4.15
CA THR A 144 12.60 6.71 3.44
C THR A 144 12.36 8.10 2.86
N LYS A 145 12.00 8.19 1.57
CA LYS A 145 11.57 9.46 0.95
C LYS A 145 10.32 10.01 1.61
#